data_AF-A0A4Z1DWI7-F1
#
_entry.id   AF-A0A4Z1DWI7-F1
#
_cell.length_a   1.000
_cell.length_b   1.000
_cell.length_c   1.000
_cell.angle_alpha   90.00
_cell.angle_beta   90.00
_cell.angle_gamma   90.00
#
_symmetry.space_group_name_H-M   'P 1'
#
loop_
_entity.id
_entity.type
_entity.pdbx_description
1 polymer ?
#
loop_
_entity_poly.entity_id
_entity_poly.type
_entity_poly.pdbx_seq_one_letter_code
_entity_poly.pdbx_strand_id
1 'polypeptide(L)'
;MGFPAGTTSYYARTRAELISRALDLLIARFDEAMGAFPLETVESDEQAIDLVTTVAMLLEGQETDQIARFVLLIDLRGDPELHPLINTSSPGQRVVQGMAAALIAQRGIPDAEQHAASLLALVDGLMLARLAGGSSVAIRPAVATYWAGMHAL
;
A
#
# COMPACT_ATOMS: atom_id res chain seq x y z
N MET A 1 48.26 -6.62 -16.33
CA MET A 1 47.07 -7.47 -16.10
C MET A 1 46.12 -6.63 -15.26
N GLY A 2 45.06 -6.04 -15.79
CA GLY A 2 43.98 -6.73 -16.49
C GLY A 2 42.98 -7.20 -15.44
N PHE A 3 42.28 -6.27 -14.77
CA PHE A 3 41.12 -6.64 -13.98
C PHE A 3 39.97 -6.94 -14.93
N PRO A 4 39.34 -8.13 -14.84
CA PRO A 4 38.31 -8.53 -15.78
C PRO A 4 37.05 -7.69 -15.61
N ALA A 5 36.34 -7.46 -16.72
CA ALA A 5 34.98 -6.94 -16.72
C ALA A 5 34.08 -7.92 -15.93
N GLY A 6 33.73 -7.57 -14.70
CA GLY A 6 33.01 -8.50 -13.82
C GLY A 6 32.66 -7.96 -12.43
N THR A 7 32.47 -6.65 -12.28
CA THR A 7 31.95 -6.09 -11.01
C THR A 7 30.41 -6.06 -10.96
N THR A 8 29.73 -6.35 -12.06
CA THR A 8 28.27 -6.48 -12.09
C THR A 8 27.77 -7.85 -11.61
N SER A 9 28.56 -8.93 -11.72
CA SER A 9 28.09 -10.28 -11.35
C SER A 9 28.29 -10.67 -9.88
N TYR A 10 29.26 -10.08 -9.16
CA TYR A 10 29.47 -10.38 -7.72
C TYR A 10 28.49 -9.62 -6.80
N TYR A 11 28.15 -8.38 -7.14
CA TYR A 11 27.18 -7.57 -6.37
C TYR A 11 25.73 -7.91 -6.71
N ALA A 12 25.44 -8.36 -7.94
CA ALA A 12 24.07 -8.67 -8.34
C ALA A 12 23.51 -9.87 -7.59
N ARG A 13 24.30 -10.94 -7.37
CA ARG A 13 23.80 -12.16 -6.72
C ARG A 13 23.36 -11.89 -5.28
N THR A 14 24.22 -11.26 -4.50
CA THR A 14 23.94 -11.00 -3.07
C THR A 14 22.93 -9.88 -2.86
N ARG A 15 22.94 -8.81 -3.67
CA ARG A 15 21.93 -7.73 -3.55
C ARG A 15 20.55 -8.19 -4.02
N ALA A 16 20.46 -8.87 -5.16
CA ALA A 16 19.16 -9.35 -5.67
C ALA A 16 18.57 -10.41 -4.75
N GLU A 17 19.39 -11.35 -4.25
CA GLU A 17 18.95 -12.33 -3.25
C GLU A 17 18.47 -11.64 -1.97
N LEU A 18 19.20 -10.65 -1.45
CA LEU A 18 18.79 -9.90 -0.26
C LEU A 18 17.49 -9.13 -0.48
N ILE A 19 17.32 -8.46 -1.63
CA ILE A 19 16.09 -7.73 -1.95
C ILE A 19 14.91 -8.69 -2.10
N SER A 20 15.09 -9.82 -2.77
CA SER A 20 14.06 -10.85 -2.88
C SER A 20 13.66 -11.38 -1.50
N ARG A 21 14.61 -11.67 -0.61
CA ARG A 21 14.31 -12.11 0.77
C ARG A 21 13.63 -11.03 1.60
N ALA A 22 14.07 -9.78 1.48
CA ALA A 22 13.45 -8.65 2.16
C ALA A 22 12.01 -8.46 1.68
N LEU A 23 11.77 -8.63 0.38
CA LEU A 23 10.45 -8.56 -0.24
C LEU A 23 9.55 -9.71 0.25
N ASP A 24 10.05 -10.95 0.28
CA ASP A 24 9.31 -12.10 0.82
C ASP A 24 8.87 -11.85 2.27
N LEU A 25 9.78 -11.33 3.11
CA LEU A 25 9.49 -11.00 4.50
C LEU A 25 8.45 -9.88 4.62
N LEU A 26 8.56 -8.85 3.79
CA LEU A 26 7.62 -7.73 3.77
C LEU A 26 6.22 -8.18 3.35
N ILE A 27 6.11 -9.04 2.33
CA ILE A 27 4.85 -9.63 1.89
C ILE A 27 4.23 -10.48 3.00
N ALA A 28 5.02 -11.36 3.63
CA ALA A 28 4.52 -12.21 4.70
C ALA A 28 3.97 -11.42 5.90
N ARG A 29 4.66 -10.34 6.30
CA ARG A 29 4.20 -9.44 7.38
C ARG A 29 2.95 -8.67 6.99
N PHE A 30 2.87 -8.22 5.74
CA PHE A 30 1.69 -7.57 5.22
C PHE A 30 0.47 -8.51 5.22
N ASP A 31 0.64 -9.74 4.76
CA ASP A 31 -0.43 -10.75 4.74
C ASP A 31 -0.88 -11.10 6.17
N GLU A 32 0.05 -11.21 7.12
CA GLU A 32 -0.28 -11.41 8.55
C GLU A 32 -1.08 -10.23 9.12
N ALA A 33 -0.64 -8.99 8.85
CA ALA A 33 -1.32 -7.79 9.31
C ALA A 33 -2.74 -7.65 8.70
N MET A 34 -2.89 -7.97 7.41
CA MET A 34 -4.18 -7.89 6.73
C MET A 34 -5.11 -9.06 7.08
N GLY A 35 -4.58 -10.27 7.31
CA GLY A 35 -5.35 -11.43 7.73
C GLY A 35 -5.99 -11.27 9.12
N ALA A 36 -5.43 -10.40 9.95
CA ALA A 36 -5.99 -10.05 11.25
C ALA A 36 -7.12 -9.00 11.18
N PHE A 37 -7.36 -8.38 10.03
CA PHE A 37 -8.33 -7.31 9.88
C PHE A 37 -9.72 -7.86 9.49
N PRO A 38 -10.71 -7.84 10.40
CA PRO A 38 -12.05 -8.28 10.06
C PRO A 38 -12.71 -7.30 9.09
N LEU A 39 -13.35 -7.83 8.04
CA LEU A 39 -14.30 -7.06 7.25
C LEU A 39 -15.58 -6.89 8.07
N GLU A 40 -15.62 -5.83 8.87
CA GLU A 40 -16.81 -5.46 9.61
C GLU A 40 -17.86 -4.85 8.67
N THR A 41 -19.13 -5.22 8.90
CA THR A 41 -20.25 -4.51 8.29
C THR A 41 -20.31 -3.11 8.87
N VAL A 42 -20.19 -2.10 8.01
CA VAL A 42 -20.37 -0.71 8.40
C VAL A 42 -21.85 -0.34 8.23
N GLU A 43 -22.36 0.56 9.07
CA GLU A 43 -23.76 1.04 9.07
C GLU A 43 -23.88 2.51 8.61
N SER A 44 -22.78 3.26 8.59
CA SER A 44 -22.73 4.63 8.08
C SER A 44 -21.47 4.93 7.26
N ASP A 45 -21.47 6.06 6.55
CA ASP A 45 -20.26 6.58 5.89
C ASP A 45 -19.18 6.97 6.90
N GLU A 46 -19.59 7.53 8.05
CA GLU A 46 -18.66 7.92 9.11
C GLU A 46 -17.87 6.71 9.63
N GLN A 47 -18.54 5.57 9.83
CA GLN A 47 -17.89 4.32 10.22
C GLN A 47 -16.94 3.80 9.13
N ALA A 48 -17.30 3.94 7.85
CA ALA A 48 -16.43 3.55 6.75
C ALA A 48 -15.16 4.44 6.68
N ILE A 49 -15.33 5.75 6.85
CA ILE A 49 -14.22 6.73 6.93
C ILE A 49 -13.30 6.41 8.11
N ASP A 50 -13.88 6.13 9.28
CA ASP A 50 -13.13 5.77 10.49
C ASP A 50 -12.38 4.44 10.33
N LEU A 51 -12.99 3.46 9.68
CA LEU A 51 -12.35 2.18 9.38
C LEU A 51 -11.12 2.37 8.48
N VAL A 52 -11.28 3.08 7.35
CA VAL A 52 -10.16 3.37 6.43
C VAL A 52 -9.05 4.14 7.14
N THR A 53 -9.42 5.13 7.96
CA THR A 53 -8.47 5.93 8.74
C THR A 53 -7.72 5.05 9.75
N THR A 54 -8.42 4.16 10.43
CA THR A 54 -7.84 3.25 11.44
C THR A 54 -6.86 2.28 10.80
N VAL A 55 -7.21 1.70 9.66
CA VAL A 55 -6.29 0.85 8.87
C VAL A 55 -5.04 1.63 8.49
N ALA A 56 -5.18 2.84 7.95
CA ALA A 56 -4.05 3.67 7.56
C ALA A 56 -3.13 3.99 8.76
N MET A 57 -3.70 4.31 9.92
CA MET A 57 -2.92 4.58 11.15
C MET A 57 -2.23 3.32 11.69
N LEU A 58 -2.86 2.14 11.59
CA LEU A 58 -2.21 0.88 11.99
C LEU A 58 -0.99 0.60 11.10
N LEU A 59 -1.14 0.76 9.79
CA LEU A 59 -0.05 0.57 8.84
C LEU A 59 1.07 1.60 9.07
N GLU A 60 0.73 2.84 9.41
CA GLU A 60 1.71 3.85 9.81
C GLU A 60 2.48 3.45 11.09
N GLY A 61 1.82 2.78 12.04
CA GLY A 61 2.47 2.17 13.21
C GLY A 61 3.50 1.09 12.87
N GLN A 62 3.45 0.54 11.66
CA GLN A 62 4.47 -0.34 11.07
C GLN A 62 5.44 0.46 10.17
N GLU A 63 5.90 1.61 10.66
CA GLU A 63 6.70 2.59 9.93
C GLU A 63 7.85 1.97 9.13
N THR A 64 8.62 1.06 9.74
CA THR A 64 9.77 0.43 9.07
C THR A 64 9.35 -0.36 7.83
N ASP A 65 8.23 -1.09 7.91
CA ASP A 65 7.73 -1.90 6.80
C ASP A 65 7.14 -1.00 5.70
N GLN A 66 6.47 0.11 6.07
CA GLN A 66 5.96 1.07 5.09
C GLN A 66 7.07 1.84 4.38
N ILE A 67 8.11 2.28 5.09
CA ILE A 67 9.29 2.88 4.47
C ILE A 67 9.94 1.89 3.51
N ALA A 68 10.12 0.63 3.93
CA ALA A 68 10.66 -0.41 3.06
C ALA A 68 9.79 -0.61 1.82
N ARG A 69 8.45 -0.66 1.96
CA ARG A 69 7.51 -0.75 0.84
C ARG A 69 7.69 0.38 -0.15
N PHE A 70 7.69 1.64 0.31
CA PHE A 70 7.83 2.79 -0.58
C PHE A 70 9.19 2.85 -1.28
N VAL A 71 10.28 2.56 -0.56
CA VAL A 71 11.62 2.51 -1.14
C VAL A 71 11.71 1.41 -2.21
N LEU A 72 11.20 0.21 -1.92
CA LEU A 72 11.25 -0.92 -2.85
C LEU A 72 10.33 -0.72 -4.07
N LEU A 73 9.15 -0.11 -3.91
CA LEU A 73 8.30 0.28 -5.04
C LEU A 73 9.05 1.15 -6.05
N ILE A 74 9.87 2.08 -5.56
CA ILE A 74 10.65 2.99 -6.41
C ILE A 74 11.90 2.30 -6.98
N ASP A 75 12.67 1.58 -6.13
CA ASP A 75 13.91 0.91 -6.53
C ASP A 75 13.65 -0.19 -7.57
N LEU A 76 12.55 -0.92 -7.42
CA LEU A 76 12.20 -2.05 -8.28
C LEU A 76 11.40 -1.65 -9.52
N ARG A 77 11.05 -0.38 -9.74
CA ARG A 77 10.14 0.03 -10.85
C ARG A 77 10.52 -0.50 -12.25
N GLY A 78 11.80 -0.78 -12.49
CA GLY A 78 12.32 -1.30 -13.76
C GLY A 78 12.56 -2.82 -13.77
N ASP A 79 12.32 -3.52 -12.67
CA ASP A 79 12.50 -4.96 -12.53
C ASP A 79 11.18 -5.68 -12.88
N PRO A 80 11.10 -6.40 -14.01
CA PRO A 80 9.86 -7.02 -14.46
C PRO A 80 9.46 -8.25 -13.63
N GLU A 81 10.38 -8.82 -12.85
CA GLU A 81 10.12 -10.01 -12.02
C GLU A 81 9.67 -9.61 -10.62
N LEU A 82 10.35 -8.64 -9.99
CA LEU A 82 10.12 -8.27 -8.60
C LEU A 82 9.08 -7.16 -8.42
N HIS A 83 8.98 -6.20 -9.35
CA HIS A 83 8.00 -5.10 -9.22
C HIS A 83 6.54 -5.57 -9.12
N PRO A 84 6.07 -6.56 -9.92
CA PRO A 84 4.70 -7.06 -9.82
C PRO A 84 4.35 -7.69 -8.47
N LEU A 85 5.35 -8.08 -7.68
CA LEU A 85 5.14 -8.67 -6.36
C LEU A 85 4.81 -7.63 -5.28
N ILE A 86 5.07 -6.34 -5.53
CA ILE A 86 4.84 -5.27 -4.54
C ILE A 86 3.94 -4.13 -5.05
N ASN A 87 3.82 -3.95 -6.37
CA ASN A 87 2.98 -2.90 -6.94
C ASN A 87 1.47 -3.22 -6.81
N THR A 88 0.63 -2.36 -7.40
CA THR A 88 -0.85 -2.49 -7.39
C THR A 88 -1.36 -3.81 -7.98
N SER A 89 -0.56 -4.48 -8.80
CA SER A 89 -0.87 -5.80 -9.36
C SER A 89 -0.44 -6.96 -8.47
N SER A 90 0.10 -6.73 -7.27
CA SER A 90 0.45 -7.82 -6.36
C SER A 90 -0.80 -8.45 -5.76
N PRO A 91 -0.77 -9.76 -5.38
CA PRO A 91 -1.89 -10.42 -4.72
C PRO A 91 -2.39 -9.68 -3.48
N GLY A 92 -1.48 -9.24 -2.60
CA GLY A 92 -1.81 -8.50 -1.40
C GLY A 92 -2.50 -7.16 -1.71
N GLN A 93 -1.99 -6.39 -2.68
CA GLN A 93 -2.61 -5.12 -3.06
C GLN A 93 -3.99 -5.31 -3.71
N ARG A 94 -4.19 -6.37 -4.51
CA ARG A 94 -5.52 -6.72 -5.03
C ARG A 94 -6.51 -7.07 -3.93
N VAL A 95 -6.07 -7.79 -2.91
CA VAL A 95 -6.92 -8.10 -1.74
C VAL A 95 -7.34 -6.83 -1.03
N VAL A 96 -6.41 -5.89 -0.77
CA VAL A 96 -6.73 -4.59 -0.16
C VAL A 96 -7.66 -3.75 -1.02
N GLN A 97 -7.43 -3.70 -2.34
CA GLN A 97 -8.34 -3.02 -3.26
C GLN A 97 -9.74 -3.64 -3.25
N GLY A 98 -9.85 -4.96 -3.23
CA GLY A 98 -11.13 -5.67 -3.13
C GLY A 98 -11.87 -5.36 -1.82
N MET A 99 -11.15 -5.30 -0.69
CA MET A 99 -11.72 -4.92 0.60
C MET A 99 -12.23 -3.48 0.61
N ALA A 100 -11.45 -2.53 0.07
CA ALA A 100 -11.87 -1.15 -0.07
C ALA A 100 -13.07 -1.02 -1.01
N ALA A 101 -13.09 -1.75 -2.13
CA ALA A 101 -14.23 -1.76 -3.05
C ALA A 101 -15.49 -2.34 -2.40
N ALA A 102 -15.37 -3.42 -1.63
CA ALA A 102 -16.49 -4.00 -0.89
C ALA A 102 -17.05 -3.03 0.16
N LEU A 103 -16.17 -2.29 0.85
CA LEU A 103 -16.58 -1.26 1.81
C LEU A 103 -17.35 -0.13 1.13
N ILE A 104 -16.86 0.37 0.00
CA ILE A 104 -17.50 1.42 -0.79
C ILE A 104 -18.85 0.93 -1.36
N ALA A 105 -18.91 -0.29 -1.88
CA ALA A 105 -20.13 -0.89 -2.41
C ALA A 105 -21.22 -1.08 -1.34
N GLN A 106 -20.85 -1.36 -0.08
CA GLN A 106 -21.80 -1.40 1.04
C GLN A 106 -22.54 -0.07 1.26
N ARG A 107 -22.03 1.06 0.75
CA ARG A 107 -22.69 2.38 0.79
C ARG A 107 -23.49 2.72 -0.46
N GLY A 108 -23.61 1.79 -1.40
CA GLY A 108 -24.35 2.00 -2.64
C GLY A 108 -23.67 2.97 -3.60
N ILE A 109 -22.38 3.27 -3.40
CA ILE A 109 -21.59 4.10 -4.29
C ILE A 109 -21.28 3.27 -5.56
N PRO A 110 -21.62 3.75 -6.77
CA PRO A 110 -21.30 3.06 -8.02
C PRO A 110 -19.78 3.03 -8.26
N ASP A 111 -19.31 2.27 -9.25
CA ASP A 111 -17.88 2.25 -9.65
C ASP A 111 -16.89 2.00 -8.50
N ALA A 112 -17.30 1.18 -7.51
CA ALA A 112 -16.58 0.97 -6.26
C ALA A 112 -15.11 0.52 -6.44
N GLU A 113 -14.81 -0.27 -7.47
CA GLU A 113 -13.44 -0.70 -7.77
C GLU A 113 -12.52 0.47 -8.18
N GLN A 114 -13.05 1.39 -8.99
CA GLN A 114 -12.32 2.57 -9.44
C GLN A 114 -12.11 3.54 -8.28
N HIS A 115 -13.14 3.73 -7.46
CA HIS A 115 -13.05 4.55 -6.25
C HIS A 115 -12.10 3.97 -5.21
N ALA A 116 -12.05 2.64 -5.07
CA ALA A 116 -11.12 1.96 -4.18
C ALA A 116 -9.66 2.20 -4.60
N ALA A 117 -9.34 2.04 -5.90
CA ALA A 117 -7.99 2.29 -6.40
C ALA A 117 -7.53 3.73 -6.11
N SER A 118 -8.40 4.71 -6.36
CA SER A 118 -8.13 6.13 -6.10
C SER A 118 -8.04 6.45 -4.60
N LEU A 119 -8.88 5.83 -3.75
CA LEU A 119 -8.81 5.98 -2.29
C LEU A 119 -7.48 5.44 -1.74
N LEU A 120 -7.06 4.26 -2.20
CA LEU A 120 -5.79 3.67 -1.78
C LEU A 120 -4.60 4.53 -2.22
N ALA A 121 -4.62 5.06 -3.45
CA ALA A 121 -3.59 5.98 -3.93
C ALA A 121 -3.53 7.27 -3.09
N LEU A 122 -4.68 7.81 -2.67
CA LEU A 122 -4.76 8.94 -1.74
C LEU A 122 -4.10 8.59 -0.40
N VAL A 123 -4.49 7.48 0.21
CA VAL A 123 -3.96 7.04 1.51
C VAL A 123 -2.45 6.79 1.44
N ASP A 124 -1.96 6.10 0.40
CA ASP A 124 -0.53 5.88 0.18
C ASP A 124 0.24 7.20 0.06
N GLY A 125 -0.30 8.18 -0.67
CA GLY A 125 0.31 9.50 -0.80
C GLY A 125 0.38 10.26 0.52
N LEU A 126 -0.68 10.18 1.34
CA LEU A 126 -0.72 10.79 2.67
C LEU A 126 0.31 10.14 3.62
N MET A 127 0.38 8.81 3.61
CA MET A 127 1.35 8.05 4.41
C MET A 127 2.78 8.39 4.00
N LEU A 128 3.09 8.40 2.70
CA LEU A 128 4.39 8.78 2.19
C LEU A 128 4.76 10.21 2.62
N ALA A 129 3.84 11.17 2.54
CA ALA A 129 4.09 12.55 2.96
C ALA A 129 4.41 12.66 4.47
N ARG A 130 3.75 11.85 5.31
CA ARG A 130 4.02 11.79 6.76
C ARG A 130 5.39 11.17 7.03
N LEU A 131 5.69 10.03 6.42
CA LEU A 131 6.94 9.28 6.60
C LEU A 131 8.17 10.01 6.04
N ALA A 132 8.03 10.71 4.92
CA ALA A 132 9.16 11.35 4.23
C ALA A 132 9.65 12.66 4.88
N GLY A 133 8.92 13.24 5.82
CA GLY A 133 9.31 14.55 6.37
C GLY A 133 8.42 15.15 7.46
N GLY A 134 7.55 14.37 8.11
CA GLY A 134 6.78 14.83 9.27
C GLY A 134 5.61 15.75 8.93
N SER A 135 5.02 15.59 7.73
CA SER A 135 3.79 16.30 7.35
C SER A 135 2.71 16.16 8.44
N SER A 136 2.09 17.27 8.86
CA SER A 136 0.96 17.26 9.80
C SER A 136 -0.38 16.99 9.12
N VAL A 137 -0.36 16.49 7.87
CA VAL A 137 -1.59 16.22 7.13
C VAL A 137 -2.42 15.17 7.85
N ALA A 138 -3.63 15.57 8.20
CA ALA A 138 -4.60 14.70 8.84
C ALA A 138 -5.19 13.73 7.80
N ILE A 139 -5.04 12.43 8.05
CA ILE A 139 -5.55 11.37 7.16
C ILE A 139 -7.08 11.41 7.11
N ARG A 140 -7.73 11.44 8.28
CA ARG A 140 -9.20 11.36 8.38
C ARG A 140 -9.93 12.44 7.58
N PRO A 141 -9.60 13.75 7.69
CA PRO A 141 -10.29 14.77 6.91
C PRO A 141 -10.08 14.62 5.40
N ALA A 142 -8.91 14.14 4.96
CA ALA A 142 -8.66 13.88 3.55
C ALA A 142 -9.50 12.69 3.03
N VAL A 143 -9.56 11.59 3.80
CA VAL A 143 -10.43 10.45 3.53
C VAL A 143 -11.90 10.88 3.50
N ALA A 144 -12.36 11.66 4.47
CA ALA A 144 -13.74 12.15 4.53
C ALA A 144 -14.10 13.04 3.33
N THR A 145 -13.18 13.93 2.93
CA THR A 145 -13.38 14.81 1.76
C THR A 145 -13.49 13.99 0.49
N TYR A 146 -12.59 13.01 0.30
CA TYR A 146 -12.65 12.11 -0.83
C TYR A 146 -13.94 11.29 -0.82
N TRP A 147 -14.34 10.76 0.35
CA TRP A 147 -15.55 9.96 0.52
C TRP A 147 -16.82 10.72 0.14
N ALA A 148 -16.97 11.94 0.65
CA ALA A 148 -18.08 12.82 0.29
C ALA A 148 -18.12 13.11 -1.22
N GLY A 149 -16.95 13.25 -1.86
CA GLY A 149 -16.83 13.43 -3.30
C GLY A 149 -17.32 12.25 -4.12
N MET A 150 -17.22 11.02 -3.61
CA MET A 150 -17.71 9.81 -4.31
C MET A 150 -19.24 9.79 -4.43
N HIS A 151 -19.97 10.40 -3.49
CA HIS A 151 -21.43 10.49 -3.55
C HIS A 151 -21.95 11.56 -4.52
N ALA A 152 -21.09 12.51 -4.91
CA ALA A 152 -21.48 13.64 -5.76
C ALA A 152 -21.32 13.37 -7.27
N LEU A 153 -20.81 12.18 -7.62
CA LEU A 153 -20.58 11.70 -9.00
C LEU A 153 -21.68 10.72 -9.41
#